data_AF-A0A257ZJH9-F1
#
_entry.id   AF-A0A257ZJH9-F1
#
_cell.length_a   1.000
_cell.length_b   1.000
_cell.length_c   1.000
_cell.angle_alpha   90.00
_cell.angle_beta   90.00
_cell.angle_gamma   90.00
#
_symmetry.space_group_name_H-M   'P 1'
#
loop_
_entity.id
_entity.type
_entity.pdbx_description
1 polymer ?
#
loop_
_entity_poly.entity_id
_entity_poly.type
_entity_poly.pdbx_seq_one_letter_code
_entity_poly.pdbx_strand_id
1 'polypeptide(L)'
;MAVSSTHARTLNWEHTLTIEAIGDADPGLDYPRFVDGARRAPPEDVGGIPGFDEFVEAMAKPRHPERKRLVEWYGRVYDPEDIDLPAVKTNIAKLARCHAIGKAAFANSRQSER
;
A
#
# COMPACT_ATOMS: atom_id res chain seq x y z
N MET A 1 15.95 32.55 -10.37
CA MET A 1 14.74 32.52 -9.51
C MET A 1 14.90 31.36 -8.55
N ALA A 2 15.01 31.63 -7.25
CA ALA A 2 15.09 30.60 -6.22
C ALA A 2 13.67 30.25 -5.81
N VAL A 3 13.26 29.00 -6.04
CA VAL A 3 12.06 28.43 -5.42
C VAL A 3 12.57 27.58 -4.26
N SER A 4 12.58 28.18 -3.06
CA SER A 4 12.70 27.42 -1.83
C SER A 4 11.35 26.77 -1.59
N SER A 5 11.26 25.46 -1.78
CA SER A 5 10.13 24.67 -1.34
C SER A 5 10.63 23.66 -0.33
N THR A 6 10.40 23.93 0.95
CA THR A 6 10.60 22.95 2.02
C THR A 6 9.49 21.91 1.92
N HIS A 7 9.62 20.96 1.00
CA HIS A 7 8.84 19.73 1.02
C HIS A 7 9.52 18.75 1.98
N ALA A 8 8.74 18.00 2.76
CA ALA A 8 9.22 16.98 3.68
C ALA A 8 10.18 16.00 2.98
N ARG A 9 11.49 16.23 3.13
CA ARG A 9 12.57 15.50 2.44
C ARG A 9 12.73 14.04 2.90
N THR A 10 11.86 13.54 3.76
CA THR A 10 12.08 12.27 4.46
C THR A 10 11.12 11.16 4.07
N LEU A 11 9.95 11.41 3.46
CA LEU A 11 8.97 10.37 3.11
C LEU A 11 9.23 9.71 1.73
N ASN A 12 10.49 9.55 1.33
CA ASN A 12 10.85 9.03 0.00
C ASN A 12 10.75 7.50 -0.04
N TRP A 13 9.53 6.95 0.02
CA TRP A 13 9.29 5.53 -0.22
C TRP A 13 9.52 5.20 -1.69
N GLU A 14 10.28 4.15 -1.93
CA GLU A 14 10.58 3.66 -3.27
C GLU A 14 9.96 2.28 -3.47
N HIS A 15 9.24 2.10 -4.58
CA HIS A 15 8.67 0.82 -4.98
C HIS A 15 9.31 0.37 -6.29
N THR A 16 9.87 -0.85 -6.29
CA THR A 16 10.35 -1.48 -7.53
C THR A 16 9.22 -2.31 -8.14
N LEU A 17 8.84 -1.98 -9.38
CA LEU A 17 7.88 -2.76 -10.15
C LEU A 17 8.63 -3.63 -11.17
N THR A 18 8.51 -4.95 -11.02
CA THR A 18 9.10 -5.92 -11.95
C THR A 18 7.98 -6.67 -12.66
N ILE A 19 8.06 -6.76 -13.99
CA ILE A 19 7.13 -7.57 -14.78
C ILE A 19 7.70 -8.98 -14.86
N GLU A 20 7.09 -9.91 -14.15
CA GLU A 20 7.55 -11.31 -14.10
C GLU A 20 7.04 -12.14 -15.28
N ALA A 21 5.81 -11.84 -15.75
CA ALA A 21 5.19 -12.53 -16.88
C ALA A 21 4.21 -11.61 -17.61
N ILE A 22 4.04 -11.86 -18.91
CA ILE A 22 3.04 -11.20 -19.77
C ILE A 22 2.25 -12.31 -20.46
N GLY A 23 0.92 -12.18 -20.47
CA GLY A 23 0.02 -13.11 -21.13
C GLY A 23 -1.37 -12.54 -21.27
N ASP A 24 -2.26 -13.31 -21.90
CA ASP A 24 -3.66 -12.93 -22.06
C ASP A 24 -4.38 -12.89 -20.71
N ALA A 25 -5.26 -11.91 -20.55
CA ALA A 25 -6.12 -11.83 -19.37
C ALA A 25 -7.18 -12.94 -19.42
N ASP A 26 -7.42 -13.58 -18.28
CA ASP A 26 -8.51 -14.55 -18.14
C ASP A 26 -9.85 -13.80 -18.15
N PRO A 27 -10.76 -14.09 -19.10
CA PRO A 27 -12.05 -13.40 -19.18
C PRO A 27 -12.99 -13.70 -18.00
N GLY A 28 -12.75 -14.77 -17.25
CA GLY A 28 -13.52 -15.13 -16.05
C GLY A 28 -13.06 -14.45 -14.77
N LEU A 29 -12.00 -13.64 -14.82
CA LEU A 29 -11.40 -13.01 -13.65
C LEU A 29 -11.49 -11.48 -13.71
N ASP A 30 -11.81 -10.88 -12.56
CA ASP A 30 -11.66 -9.45 -12.34
C ASP A 30 -10.24 -9.12 -11.88
N TYR A 31 -9.73 -7.97 -12.35
CA TYR A 31 -8.40 -7.46 -12.07
C TYR A 31 -8.46 -6.04 -11.47
N PRO A 32 -7.52 -5.65 -10.58
CA PRO A 32 -6.33 -6.38 -10.17
C PRO A 32 -6.61 -7.52 -9.17
N ARG A 33 -5.66 -8.46 -9.04
CA ARG A 33 -5.73 -9.56 -8.08
C ARG A 33 -4.54 -9.54 -7.13
N PHE A 34 -4.80 -9.90 -5.88
CA PHE A 34 -3.75 -10.20 -4.92
C PHE A 34 -3.41 -11.68 -5.06
N VAL A 35 -2.16 -11.98 -5.41
CA VAL A 35 -1.66 -13.35 -5.56
C VAL A 35 -0.93 -13.76 -4.29
N ASP A 36 0.03 -12.96 -3.86
CA ASP A 36 0.81 -13.18 -2.64
C ASP A 36 1.40 -11.86 -2.13
N GLY A 37 1.88 -11.88 -0.89
CA GLY A 37 2.61 -10.79 -0.25
C GLY A 37 2.98 -11.14 1.19
N ALA A 38 4.01 -10.50 1.70
CA ALA A 38 4.48 -10.68 3.06
C ALA A 38 4.74 -9.35 3.75
N ARG A 39 4.74 -9.40 5.09
CA ARG A 39 5.06 -8.30 6.01
C ARG A 39 4.11 -7.11 5.96
N ARG A 40 4.07 -6.38 7.06
CA ARG A 40 3.25 -5.18 7.17
C ARG A 40 3.93 -4.01 6.47
N ALA A 41 3.16 -3.22 5.72
CA ALA A 41 3.65 -1.97 5.15
C ALA A 41 4.03 -0.97 6.27
N PRO A 42 5.01 -0.09 6.03
CA PRO A 42 5.30 1.02 6.93
C PRO A 42 4.06 1.89 7.18
N PRO A 43 3.84 2.38 8.41
CA PRO A 43 2.78 3.37 8.66
C PRO A 43 2.99 4.64 7.85
N GLU A 44 1.90 5.29 7.45
CA GLU A 44 1.93 6.64 6.89
C GLU A 44 2.58 7.61 7.90
N ASP A 45 3.30 8.60 7.38
CA ASP A 45 3.94 9.65 8.17
C ASP A 45 4.93 9.19 9.25
N VAL A 46 5.44 7.94 9.18
CA VAL A 46 6.43 7.42 10.13
C VAL A 46 7.82 8.09 10.01
N GLY A 47 8.03 8.94 8.99
CA GLY A 47 9.30 9.66 8.78
C GLY A 47 10.26 8.99 7.79
N GLY A 48 9.74 8.15 6.89
CA GLY A 48 10.53 7.43 5.88
C GLY A 48 11.33 6.27 6.45
N ILE A 49 12.39 5.87 5.76
CA ILE A 49 13.23 4.73 6.15
C ILE A 49 13.80 4.90 7.57
N PRO A 50 14.48 6.02 7.92
CA PRO A 50 15.05 6.16 9.27
C PRO A 50 13.99 6.14 10.37
N GLY A 51 12.86 6.82 10.14
CA GLY A 51 11.76 6.85 11.10
C GLY A 51 11.07 5.50 11.26
N PHE A 52 10.97 4.72 10.18
CA PHE A 52 10.46 3.36 10.23
C PHE A 52 11.38 2.40 10.98
N ASP A 53 12.70 2.50 10.78
CA ASP A 53 13.68 1.69 11.52
C ASP A 53 13.60 1.97 13.03
N GLU A 54 13.60 3.24 13.42
CA GLU A 54 13.42 3.65 14.83
C GLU A 54 12.09 3.15 15.41
N PHE A 55 11.01 3.24 14.63
CA PHE A 55 9.68 2.77 15.01
C PHE A 55 9.66 1.26 15.25
N VAL A 56 10.21 0.45 14.34
CA VAL A 56 10.27 -1.01 14.47
C VAL A 56 11.12 -1.41 15.67
N GLU A 57 12.29 -0.76 15.87
CA GLU A 57 13.16 -1.02 17.01
C GLU A 57 12.45 -0.74 18.34
N ALA A 58 11.77 0.41 18.45
CA ALA A 58 11.05 0.80 19.66
C ALA A 58 9.85 -0.12 19.94
N MET A 59 9.14 -0.57 18.90
CA MET A 59 8.01 -1.48 19.03
C MET A 59 8.42 -2.88 19.52
N ALA A 60 9.60 -3.36 19.09
CA ALA A 60 10.12 -4.68 19.46
C ALA A 60 10.60 -4.78 20.92
N LYS A 61 10.90 -3.65 21.57
CA LYS A 61 11.51 -3.59 22.91
C LYS A 61 10.49 -3.10 23.96
N PRO A 62 9.91 -3.97 24.81
CA PRO A 62 8.88 -3.58 25.79
C PRO A 62 9.27 -2.45 26.75
N ARG A 63 10.57 -2.30 27.04
CA ARG A 63 11.14 -1.28 27.94
C ARG A 63 11.72 -0.06 27.20
N HIS A 64 11.52 0.05 25.90
CA HIS A 64 11.99 1.22 25.15
C HIS A 64 11.23 2.47 25.61
N PRO A 65 11.92 3.60 25.88
CA PRO A 65 11.28 4.80 26.41
C PRO A 65 10.14 5.32 25.53
N GLU A 66 10.32 5.25 24.20
CA GLU A 66 9.33 5.74 23.24
C GLU A 66 8.18 4.76 22.94
N ARG A 67 8.24 3.51 23.41
CA ARG A 67 7.28 2.47 22.98
C ARG A 67 5.84 2.84 23.30
N LYS A 68 5.59 3.37 24.51
CA LYS A 68 4.23 3.76 24.91
C LYS A 68 3.66 4.82 23.98
N ARG A 69 4.46 5.87 23.68
CA ARG A 69 4.09 6.96 22.77
C ARG A 69 3.79 6.44 21.37
N LEU A 70 4.64 5.53 20.86
CA LEU A 70 4.50 5.00 19.50
C LEU A 70 3.33 4.01 19.36
N VAL A 71 3.04 3.21 20.39
CA VAL A 71 1.83 2.35 20.42
C VAL A 71 0.56 3.20 20.43
N GLU A 72 0.56 4.29 21.19
CA GLU A 72 -0.56 5.24 21.21
C GLU A 72 -0.74 5.92 19.85
N TRP A 73 0.35 6.40 19.25
CA TRP A 73 0.33 7.03 17.92
C TRP A 73 -0.13 6.07 16.82
N TYR A 74 0.39 4.84 16.80
CA TYR A 74 0.00 3.82 15.81
C TYR A 74 -1.39 3.21 16.11
N GLY A 75 -1.86 3.33 17.35
CA GLY A 75 -3.13 2.80 17.83
C GLY A 75 -3.09 1.33 18.27
N ARG A 76 -1.96 0.62 18.10
CA ARG A 76 -1.75 -0.75 18.58
C ARG A 76 -0.27 -1.11 18.62
N VAL A 77 0.05 -2.35 19.01
CA VAL A 77 1.40 -2.89 18.81
C VAL A 77 1.58 -3.22 17.33
N TYR A 78 2.70 -2.78 16.75
CA TYR A 78 3.06 -3.10 15.38
C TYR A 78 3.66 -4.51 15.29
N ASP A 79 3.10 -5.35 14.44
CA ASP A 79 3.66 -6.64 14.07
C ASP A 79 4.20 -6.54 12.63
N PRO A 80 5.54 -6.62 12.43
CA PRO A 80 6.15 -6.51 11.10
C PRO A 80 5.82 -7.70 10.19
N GLU A 81 5.42 -8.85 10.72
CA GLU A 81 5.16 -10.07 9.93
C GLU A 81 3.70 -10.18 9.50
N ASP A 82 2.79 -9.44 10.15
CA ASP A 82 1.36 -9.44 9.80
C ASP A 82 1.04 -8.47 8.66
N ILE A 83 0.93 -8.99 7.43
CA ILE A 83 0.56 -8.21 6.24
C ILE A 83 -0.86 -7.60 6.29
N ASP A 84 -1.74 -8.01 7.20
CA ASP A 84 -3.16 -7.64 7.17
C ASP A 84 -3.90 -8.19 5.94
N LEU A 85 -3.79 -9.50 5.73
CA LEU A 85 -4.39 -10.17 4.58
C LEU A 85 -5.89 -9.82 4.36
N PRO A 86 -6.74 -9.70 5.41
CA PRO A 86 -8.12 -9.29 5.24
C PRO A 86 -8.26 -7.87 4.65
N ALA A 87 -7.47 -6.90 5.13
CA ALA A 87 -7.51 -5.53 4.61
C ALA A 87 -7.02 -5.47 3.16
N VAL A 88 -5.92 -6.17 2.84
CA VAL A 88 -5.39 -6.25 1.47
C VAL A 88 -6.43 -6.83 0.51
N LYS A 89 -7.02 -7.99 0.84
CA LYS A 89 -8.06 -8.61 0.01
C LYS A 89 -9.26 -7.69 -0.20
N THR A 90 -9.70 -7.01 0.85
CA THR A 90 -10.82 -6.07 0.78
C THR A 90 -10.53 -4.89 -0.15
N ASN A 91 -9.34 -4.30 -0.04
CA ASN A 91 -8.94 -3.16 -0.85
C ASN A 91 -8.76 -3.54 -2.33
N ILE A 92 -8.12 -4.67 -2.60
CA ILE A 92 -7.94 -5.17 -3.97
C ILE A 92 -9.29 -5.52 -4.60
N ALA A 93 -10.22 -6.14 -3.85
CA ALA A 93 -11.56 -6.41 -4.34
C ALA A 93 -12.35 -5.12 -4.67
N LYS A 94 -12.16 -4.03 -3.92
CA LYS A 94 -12.74 -2.72 -4.26
C LYS A 94 -12.20 -2.20 -5.58
N LEU A 95 -10.87 -2.25 -5.77
CA LEU A 95 -10.22 -1.82 -7.01
C LEU A 95 -10.69 -2.66 -8.20
N ALA A 96 -10.79 -3.98 -8.04
CA ALA A 96 -11.26 -4.89 -9.09
C ALA A 96 -12.69 -4.55 -9.54
N ARG A 97 -13.60 -4.28 -8.60
CA ARG A 97 -14.97 -3.85 -8.93
C ARG A 97 -15.00 -2.52 -9.67
N CYS A 98 -14.27 -1.52 -9.21
CA CYS A 98 -14.19 -0.21 -9.87
C CYS A 98 -13.67 -0.35 -11.31
N HIS A 99 -12.64 -1.17 -11.50
CA HIS A 99 -12.06 -1.42 -12.81
C HIS A 99 -13.05 -2.14 -13.75
N ALA A 100 -13.76 -3.17 -13.27
CA ALA A 100 -14.77 -3.88 -14.06
C ALA A 100 -15.90 -2.95 -14.54
N ILE A 101 -16.40 -2.09 -13.65
CA ILE A 101 -17.42 -1.08 -13.99
C ILE A 101 -16.90 -0.13 -15.06
N GLY A 102 -15.69 0.41 -14.88
CA GLY A 102 -15.07 1.32 -15.84
C GLY A 102 -14.85 0.67 -17.22
N LYS A 103 -14.36 -0.57 -17.25
CA LYS A 103 -14.15 -1.34 -18.47
C LYS A 103 -15.46 -1.59 -19.22
N ALA A 104 -16.53 -1.96 -18.52
CA ALA A 104 -17.85 -2.17 -19.11
C ALA A 104 -18.44 -0.86 -19.67
N ALA A 105 -18.35 0.24 -18.92
CA ALA A 105 -18.81 1.55 -19.36
C ALA A 105 -18.09 2.01 -20.65
N PHE A 106 -16.76 1.85 -20.69
CA PHE A 106 -15.96 2.16 -21.87
C PHE A 106 -16.29 1.27 -23.08
N ALA A 107 -16.55 -0.02 -22.86
CA ALA A 107 -16.96 -0.92 -23.94
C ALA A 107 -18.32 -0.52 -24.54
N ASN A 108 -19.27 -0.13 -23.69
CA ASN A 108 -20.61 0.29 -24.12
C ASN A 108 -20.58 1.60 -24.94
N SER A 109 -19.78 2.60 -24.52
CA SER A 109 -19.67 3.87 -25.26
C SER A 109 -19.14 3.66 -26.69
N ARG A 110 -18.24 2.70 -26.87
CA ARG A 110 -17.66 2.34 -28.19
C ARG A 110 -18.63 1.61 -29.11
N GLN A 111 -19.71 1.03 -28.57
CA GLN A 111 -20.76 0.39 -29.36
C GLN A 111 -21.86 1.36 -29.76
N SER A 112 -22.14 2.40 -28.95
CA SER A 112 -23.11 3.45 -29.31
C SER A 112 -22.63 4.41 -30.40
N GLU A 113 -21.32 4.42 -30.71
CA GLU A 113 -20.70 5.24 -31.76
C GLU A 113 -20.64 4.54 -33.14
N ARG A 114 -21.19 3.32 -33.28
CA ARG A 114 -21.28 2.58 -34.54
C ARG A 114 -22.73 2.46 -34.99
#